data_AF-A0A117LVK4-F1
#
_entry.id   AF-A0A117LVK4-F1
#
_cell.length_a   1.000
_cell.length_b   1.000
_cell.length_c   1.000
_cell.angle_alpha   90.00
_cell.angle_beta   90.00
_cell.angle_gamma   90.00
#
_symmetry.space_group_name_H-M   'P 1'
#
loop_
_entity.id
_entity.type
_entity.pdbx_description
1 polymer ?
#
loop_
_entity_poly.entity_id
_entity_poly.type
_entity_poly.pdbx_seq_one_letter_code
_entity_poly.pdbx_strand_id
1 'polypeptide(L)'
;MPDESITEEPISEEPIEILVRMAESGEIDPWNVDIVLLTDRFLSELERRRELDLRISGRTLLYASILLRMKSDALIERVPVPEADDLDDEDYGGELFFDGDPDGEGIASHLGPIEVLEREIQRRIKRKEYRTRPVTLYELITQLKLAEKEERRRQRRRHLADDDDLFVIAEDVVEIAHEEAFEEASSMIYA
;
A
#
# COMPACT_ATOMS: atom_id res chain seq x y z
N MET A 1 -14.54 45.92 6.62
CA MET A 1 -14.34 44.47 6.52
C MET A 1 -13.09 44.27 5.68
N PRO A 2 -11.90 44.08 6.27
CA PRO A 2 -10.76 43.64 5.49
C PRO A 2 -10.91 42.14 5.21
N ASP A 3 -10.66 41.78 3.96
CA ASP A 3 -10.65 40.42 3.44
C ASP A 3 -9.50 39.65 4.11
N GLU A 4 -9.82 38.60 4.87
CA GLU A 4 -8.84 37.63 5.37
C GLU A 4 -8.32 36.83 4.18
N SER A 5 -7.33 37.39 3.48
CA SER A 5 -6.46 36.58 2.64
C SER A 5 -5.70 35.64 3.58
N ILE A 6 -6.22 34.43 3.75
CA ILE A 6 -5.48 33.28 4.26
C ILE A 6 -4.25 33.17 3.37
N THR A 7 -3.13 33.68 3.85
CA THR A 7 -1.82 33.33 3.30
C THR A 7 -1.66 31.85 3.58
N GLU A 8 -1.95 31.01 2.59
CA GLU A 8 -1.50 29.63 2.57
C GLU A 8 0.03 29.69 2.67
N GLU A 9 0.57 29.60 3.89
CA GLU A 9 1.99 29.35 4.09
C GLU A 9 2.33 28.11 3.26
N PRO A 10 3.37 28.16 2.41
CA PRO A 10 3.71 27.02 1.58
C PRO A 10 4.03 25.87 2.54
N ILE A 11 3.13 24.89 2.57
CA ILE A 11 3.29 23.70 3.42
C ILE A 11 4.61 23.10 2.98
N SER A 12 5.63 23.18 3.84
CA SER A 12 6.98 22.75 3.54
C SER A 12 6.96 21.43 2.76
N GLU A 13 7.31 21.51 1.48
CA GLU A 13 7.44 20.37 0.56
C GLU A 13 8.83 19.74 0.71
N GLU A 14 9.43 19.82 1.92
CA GLU A 14 10.73 19.27 2.26
C GLU A 14 11.00 17.86 1.68
N PRO A 15 10.10 16.86 1.80
CA PRO A 15 10.39 15.54 1.25
C PRO A 15 10.45 15.54 -0.28
N ILE A 16 9.66 16.38 -0.95
CA ILE A 16 9.68 16.50 -2.41
C ILE A 16 10.93 17.25 -2.85
N GLU A 17 11.33 18.27 -2.12
CA GLU A 17 12.58 18.99 -2.36
C GLU A 17 13.79 18.05 -2.28
N ILE A 18 13.82 17.12 -1.31
CA ILE A 18 14.85 16.08 -1.22
C ILE A 18 14.86 15.22 -2.50
N LEU A 19 13.69 14.76 -2.95
CA LEU A 19 13.56 13.94 -4.17
C LEU A 19 13.99 14.68 -5.43
N VAL A 20 13.56 15.93 -5.60
CA VAL A 20 13.91 16.77 -6.75
C VAL A 20 15.41 17.05 -6.75
N ARG A 21 15.99 17.40 -5.60
CA ARG A 21 17.43 17.68 -5.50
C ARG A 21 18.28 16.45 -5.85
N MET A 22 17.85 15.23 -5.46
CA MET A 22 18.52 14.01 -5.89
C MET A 22 18.45 13.79 -7.40
N ALA A 23 17.39 14.26 -8.07
CA ALA A 23 17.29 14.20 -9.53
C ALA A 23 18.18 15.26 -10.19
N GLU A 24 18.23 16.46 -9.62
CA GLU A 24 19.09 17.55 -10.09
C GLU A 24 20.58 17.25 -9.92
N SER A 25 20.97 16.59 -8.82
CA SER A 25 22.35 16.15 -8.58
C SER A 25 22.76 14.98 -9.50
N GLY A 26 21.82 14.40 -10.25
CA GLY A 26 22.05 13.24 -11.11
C GLY A 26 22.22 11.94 -10.34
N GLU A 27 21.86 11.91 -9.05
CA GLU A 27 21.85 10.69 -8.27
C GLU A 27 20.76 9.75 -8.83
N ILE A 28 19.54 10.24 -9.05
CA ILE A 28 18.42 9.47 -9.61
C ILE A 28 18.06 9.93 -11.03
N ASP A 29 17.63 8.99 -11.89
CA ASP A 29 17.05 9.32 -13.20
C ASP A 29 15.55 9.66 -13.04
N PRO A 30 15.11 10.88 -13.38
CA PRO A 30 13.71 11.27 -13.24
C PRO A 30 12.75 10.54 -14.18
N TRP A 31 13.24 9.93 -15.27
CA TRP A 31 12.41 9.20 -16.24
C TRP A 31 12.32 7.71 -15.94
N ASN A 32 13.26 7.18 -15.16
CA ASN A 32 13.32 5.79 -14.77
C ASN A 32 13.83 5.64 -13.33
N VAL A 33 12.91 5.72 -12.38
CA VAL A 33 13.23 5.70 -10.96
C VAL A 33 13.36 4.27 -10.46
N ASP A 34 14.56 3.88 -10.01
CA ASP A 34 14.74 2.67 -9.20
C ASP A 34 14.39 2.95 -7.75
N ILE A 35 13.24 2.44 -7.30
CA ILE A 35 12.72 2.62 -5.93
C ILE A 35 13.70 2.14 -4.86
N VAL A 36 14.48 1.09 -5.14
CA VAL A 36 15.44 0.52 -4.18
C VAL A 36 16.55 1.53 -3.92
N LEU A 37 17.19 1.99 -4.99
CA LEU A 37 18.28 2.95 -4.94
C LEU A 37 17.82 4.30 -4.40
N LEU A 38 16.67 4.79 -4.87
CA LEU A 38 16.11 6.06 -4.41
C LEU A 38 15.84 6.05 -2.91
N THR A 39 15.26 4.96 -2.39
CA THR A 39 14.94 4.85 -0.96
C THR A 39 16.21 4.87 -0.12
N ASP A 40 17.26 4.18 -0.54
CA ASP A 40 18.54 4.16 0.19
C ASP A 40 19.16 5.55 0.25
N ARG A 41 19.18 6.28 -0.87
CA ARG A 41 19.70 7.65 -0.89
C ARG A 41 18.85 8.63 -0.09
N PHE A 42 17.52 8.49 -0.15
CA PHE A 42 16.61 9.30 0.65
C PHE A 42 16.89 9.13 2.16
N LEU A 43 17.11 7.90 2.62
CA LEU A 43 17.45 7.61 4.01
C LEU A 43 18.84 8.14 4.40
N SER A 44 19.85 7.99 3.55
CA SER A 44 21.18 8.54 3.81
C SER A 44 21.16 10.07 3.92
N GLU A 45 20.38 10.76 3.08
CA GLU A 45 20.21 12.20 3.19
C GLU A 45 19.48 12.59 4.48
N LEU A 46 18.55 11.76 4.95
CA LEU A 46 17.85 11.97 6.21
C LEU A 46 18.78 11.83 7.42
N GLU A 47 19.65 10.83 7.42
CA GLU A 47 20.69 10.63 8.44
C GLU A 47 21.66 11.82 8.47
N ARG A 48 22.13 12.27 7.30
CA ARG A 48 23.00 13.45 7.18
C ARG A 48 22.36 14.70 7.77
N ARG A 49 21.06 14.93 7.55
CA ARG A 49 20.33 16.06 8.14
C ARG A 49 20.20 15.93 9.66
N ARG A 50 20.01 14.72 10.16
CA ARG A 50 19.95 14.43 11.60
C ARG A 50 21.28 14.71 12.29
N GLU A 51 22.40 14.36 11.66
CA GLU A 51 23.75 14.66 12.16
C GLU A 51 24.05 16.16 12.22
N LEU A 52 23.41 16.95 11.36
CA LEU A 52 23.51 18.41 11.33
C LEU A 52 22.55 19.12 12.30
N ASP A 53 21.91 18.37 13.22
CA ASP A 53 20.89 18.86 14.16
C ASP A 53 19.71 19.59 13.50
N LEU A 54 19.43 19.29 12.22
CA LEU A 54 18.28 19.85 11.51
C LEU A 54 17.00 19.14 11.94
N ARG A 55 15.93 19.93 12.17
CA ARG A 55 14.60 19.38 12.44
C ARG A 55 14.04 18.73 11.18
N ILE A 56 13.82 17.43 11.24
CA ILE A 56 13.15 16.64 10.20
C ILE A 56 11.62 16.78 10.38
N SER A 57 10.91 17.13 9.31
CA SER A 57 9.44 17.16 9.33
C SER A 57 8.83 15.76 9.50
N GLY A 58 7.72 15.66 10.23
CA GLY A 58 6.93 14.42 10.33
C GLY A 58 6.43 13.92 8.97
N ARG A 59 6.20 14.82 8.01
CA ARG A 59 5.86 14.45 6.62
C ARG A 59 7.02 13.72 5.93
N THR A 60 8.26 14.12 6.20
CA THR A 60 9.46 13.48 5.66
C THR A 60 9.65 12.07 6.22
N LEU A 61 9.39 11.88 7.52
CA LEU A 61 9.39 10.55 8.14
C LEU A 61 8.28 9.65 7.57
N LEU A 62 7.10 10.21 7.30
CA LEU A 62 6.02 9.49 6.64
C LEU A 62 6.41 9.06 5.21
N TYR A 63 7.09 9.93 4.45
CA TYR A 63 7.54 9.57 3.09
C TYR A 63 8.61 8.49 3.16
N ALA A 64 9.52 8.53 4.13
CA ALA A 64 10.50 7.47 4.36
C ALA A 64 9.83 6.12 4.61
N SER A 65 8.78 6.06 5.44
CA SER A 65 8.08 4.80 5.72
C SER A 65 7.31 4.26 4.52
N ILE A 66 6.70 5.14 3.72
CA ILE A 66 6.02 4.75 2.47
C ILE A 66 7.04 4.23 1.45
N LEU A 67 8.17 4.91 1.27
CA LEU A 67 9.25 4.47 0.38
C LEU A 67 9.82 3.12 0.80
N LEU A 68 10.06 2.90 2.10
CA LEU A 68 10.50 1.61 2.63
C LEU A 68 9.51 0.48 2.32
N ARG A 69 8.20 0.74 2.46
CA ARG A 69 7.17 -0.22 2.08
C ARG A 69 7.23 -0.53 0.58
N MET A 70 7.30 0.50 -0.27
CA MET A 70 7.40 0.32 -1.73
C MET A 70 8.68 -0.43 -2.12
N LYS A 71 9.81 -0.19 -1.44
CA LYS A 71 11.05 -0.93 -1.61
C LYS A 71 10.87 -2.41 -1.27
N SER A 72 10.19 -2.71 -0.16
CA SER A 72 9.89 -4.10 0.23
C SER A 72 9.05 -4.80 -0.84
N ASP A 73 7.98 -4.17 -1.31
CA ASP A 73 7.10 -4.70 -2.35
C ASP A 73 7.89 -4.97 -3.66
N ALA A 74 8.74 -4.02 -4.06
CA ALA A 74 9.57 -4.16 -5.25
C ALA A 74 10.63 -5.27 -5.13
N LEU A 75 11.15 -5.54 -3.93
CA LEU A 75 12.06 -6.65 -3.70
C LEU A 75 11.34 -8.00 -3.78
N ILE A 76 10.09 -8.09 -3.31
CA ILE A 76 9.27 -9.30 -3.40
C ILE A 76 8.95 -9.63 -4.87
N GLU A 77 8.57 -8.63 -5.67
CA GLU A 77 8.26 -8.81 -7.09
C GLU A 77 9.48 -9.23 -7.92
N ARG A 78 10.69 -8.83 -7.51
CA ARG A 78 11.95 -9.22 -8.17
C ARG A 78 12.37 -10.65 -7.88
N VAL A 79 11.84 -11.30 -6.84
CA VAL A 79 12.10 -12.72 -6.59
C VAL A 79 11.29 -13.50 -7.62
N PRO A 80 11.95 -14.21 -8.57
CA PRO A 80 11.24 -15.13 -9.41
C PRO A 80 10.60 -16.14 -8.46
N VAL A 81 9.28 -16.17 -8.40
CA VAL A 81 8.60 -17.34 -7.87
C VAL A 81 9.13 -18.49 -8.71
N PRO A 82 9.80 -19.52 -8.13
CA PRO A 82 10.13 -20.69 -8.91
C PRO A 82 8.82 -21.13 -9.53
N GLU A 83 8.77 -21.09 -10.86
CA GLU A 83 7.61 -21.52 -11.63
C GLU A 83 7.26 -22.90 -11.08
N ALA A 84 6.16 -22.99 -10.33
CA ALA A 84 5.47 -24.24 -10.13
C ALA A 84 4.69 -24.55 -11.43
N ASP A 85 5.36 -24.43 -12.56
CA ASP A 85 5.01 -25.09 -13.82
C ASP A 85 5.97 -26.29 -13.82
N ASP A 86 5.57 -27.45 -13.26
CA ASP A 86 5.18 -28.59 -14.10
C ASP A 86 4.41 -29.67 -13.32
N LEU A 87 3.51 -29.34 -12.36
CA LEU A 87 2.80 -30.36 -11.57
C LEU A 87 1.27 -30.27 -11.51
N ASP A 88 0.61 -29.44 -12.31
CA ASP A 88 -0.87 -29.34 -12.31
C ASP A 88 -1.53 -29.62 -13.68
N ASP A 89 -0.86 -30.42 -14.54
CA ASP A 89 -1.49 -31.05 -15.73
C ASP A 89 -1.69 -32.58 -15.54
N GLU A 90 -1.69 -33.10 -14.30
CA GLU A 90 -2.31 -34.41 -14.01
C GLU A 90 -3.78 -34.21 -13.61
N ASP A 91 -4.60 -34.04 -14.64
CA ASP A 91 -5.93 -34.64 -14.81
C ASP A 91 -6.59 -35.24 -13.55
N TYR A 92 -7.08 -34.37 -12.66
CA TYR A 92 -8.08 -34.73 -11.65
C TYR A 92 -9.39 -34.00 -11.97
N GLY A 93 -10.00 -34.43 -13.08
CA GLY A 93 -11.13 -33.75 -13.71
C GLY A 93 -12.30 -34.64 -14.13
N GLY A 94 -12.53 -35.77 -13.47
CA GLY A 94 -13.86 -36.40 -13.43
C GLY A 94 -14.05 -37.67 -14.26
N GLU A 95 -14.46 -38.72 -13.55
CA GLU A 95 -15.07 -39.94 -14.09
C GLU A 95 -16.14 -39.65 -15.15
N LEU A 96 -15.80 -39.75 -16.43
CA LEU A 96 -16.74 -40.11 -17.47
C LEU A 96 -16.06 -41.12 -18.41
N PHE A 97 -16.57 -42.35 -18.34
CA PHE A 97 -16.35 -43.43 -19.29
C PHE A 97 -16.32 -42.93 -20.74
N PHE A 98 -15.29 -43.29 -21.51
CA PHE A 98 -15.51 -43.92 -22.80
C PHE A 98 -14.37 -44.88 -23.16
N ASP A 99 -14.80 -46.06 -23.57
CA ASP A 99 -14.03 -47.19 -24.08
C ASP A 99 -13.28 -46.82 -25.37
N GLY A 100 -12.30 -47.63 -25.75
CA GLY A 100 -11.16 -47.24 -26.59
C GLY A 100 -11.43 -46.69 -27.99
N ASP A 101 -10.48 -45.88 -28.46
CA ASP A 101 -10.08 -45.78 -29.88
C ASP A 101 -8.59 -45.37 -29.99
N PRO A 102 -7.75 -45.98 -30.87
CA PRO A 102 -6.30 -45.81 -30.89
C PRO A 102 -5.81 -44.81 -31.94
N ASP A 103 -6.62 -43.82 -32.28
CA ASP A 103 -6.35 -42.90 -33.39
C ASP A 103 -6.02 -41.52 -32.83
N GLY A 104 -4.71 -41.23 -32.76
CA GLY A 104 -4.17 -40.01 -32.18
C GLY A 104 -4.58 -38.74 -32.90
N GLU A 105 -5.39 -37.92 -32.24
CA GLU A 105 -5.44 -36.49 -32.46
C GLU A 105 -5.33 -35.77 -31.11
N GLY A 106 -4.39 -34.83 -31.03
CA GLY A 106 -3.98 -34.19 -29.80
C GLY A 106 -5.11 -33.44 -29.08
N ILE A 107 -4.97 -33.38 -27.77
CA ILE A 107 -5.83 -32.74 -26.74
C ILE A 107 -6.18 -31.25 -27.03
N ALA A 108 -5.64 -30.65 -28.10
CA ALA A 108 -5.98 -29.31 -28.57
C ALA A 108 -7.41 -29.19 -29.15
N SER A 109 -8.06 -30.30 -29.49
CA SER A 109 -9.35 -30.31 -30.22
C SER A 109 -10.60 -30.15 -29.35
N HIS A 110 -10.46 -30.15 -28.01
CA HIS A 110 -11.62 -30.09 -27.10
C HIS A 110 -11.91 -28.71 -26.49
N LEU A 111 -11.11 -27.68 -26.80
CA LEU A 111 -11.38 -26.34 -26.30
C LEU A 111 -12.41 -25.62 -27.17
N GLY A 112 -13.47 -25.11 -26.52
CA GLY A 112 -14.45 -24.28 -27.20
C GLY A 112 -13.82 -22.99 -27.77
N PRO A 113 -14.45 -22.33 -28.78
CA PRO A 113 -13.93 -21.09 -29.35
C PRO A 113 -13.63 -19.97 -28.33
N ILE A 114 -14.37 -19.97 -27.21
CA ILE A 114 -14.20 -19.02 -26.12
C ILE A 114 -12.94 -19.33 -25.30
N GLU A 115 -12.66 -20.60 -25.01
CA GLU A 115 -11.52 -21.01 -24.17
C GLU A 115 -10.18 -20.84 -24.91
N VAL A 116 -10.17 -21.06 -26.23
CA VAL A 116 -9.01 -20.73 -27.09
C VAL A 116 -8.72 -19.23 -27.08
N LEU A 117 -9.78 -18.41 -27.17
CA LEU A 117 -9.68 -16.95 -27.12
C LEU A 117 -9.20 -16.48 -25.75
N GLU A 118 -9.75 -17.02 -24.66
CA GLU A 118 -9.37 -16.68 -23.30
C GLU A 118 -7.89 -17.00 -23.03
N ARG A 119 -7.44 -18.18 -23.46
CA ARG A 119 -6.02 -18.57 -23.39
C ARG A 119 -5.11 -17.63 -24.19
N GLU A 120 -5.52 -17.23 -25.38
CA GLU A 120 -4.75 -16.28 -26.20
C GLU A 120 -4.73 -14.86 -25.60
N ILE A 121 -5.84 -14.41 -25.02
CA ILE A 121 -5.93 -13.15 -24.27
C ILE A 121 -4.98 -13.19 -23.07
N GLN A 122 -5.03 -14.24 -22.25
CA GLN A 122 -4.14 -14.41 -21.09
C GLN A 122 -2.66 -14.41 -21.51
N ARG A 123 -2.30 -15.15 -22.58
CA ARG A 123 -0.92 -15.15 -23.12
C ARG A 123 -0.47 -13.77 -23.60
N ARG A 124 -1.37 -12.97 -24.20
CA ARG A 124 -1.04 -11.62 -24.67
C ARG A 124 -0.94 -10.62 -23.52
N ILE A 125 -1.79 -10.75 -22.51
CA ILE A 125 -1.74 -9.92 -21.30
C ILE A 125 -0.42 -10.19 -20.57
N LYS A 126 -0.08 -11.46 -20.28
CA LYS A 126 1.20 -11.84 -19.65
C LYS A 126 2.40 -11.27 -20.44
N ARG A 127 2.43 -11.41 -21.76
CA ARG A 127 3.50 -10.82 -22.61
C ARG A 127 3.56 -9.29 -22.58
N LYS A 128 2.41 -8.62 -22.46
CA LYS A 128 2.33 -7.15 -22.36
C LYS A 128 2.79 -6.66 -20.99
N GLU A 129 2.56 -7.45 -19.94
CA GLU A 129 2.93 -7.16 -18.55
C GLU A 129 4.47 -7.04 -18.40
N TYR A 130 5.25 -7.83 -19.13
CA TYR A 130 6.72 -7.68 -19.18
C TYR A 130 7.23 -6.40 -19.87
N ARG A 131 6.36 -5.56 -20.43
CA ARG A 131 6.70 -4.21 -20.92
C ARG A 131 6.27 -3.18 -19.88
N THR A 132 6.67 -3.36 -18.62
CA THR A 132 6.49 -2.36 -17.57
C THR A 132 7.16 -1.07 -18.01
N ARG A 133 6.37 -0.02 -18.25
CA ARG A 133 6.89 1.31 -18.50
C ARG A 133 7.64 1.75 -17.24
N PRO A 134 8.86 2.32 -17.36
CA PRO A 134 9.59 2.81 -16.19
C PRO A 134 8.78 3.87 -15.45
N VAL A 135 8.79 3.81 -14.12
CA VAL A 135 8.10 4.78 -13.25
C VAL A 135 8.87 6.09 -13.28
N THR A 136 8.18 7.19 -13.56
CA THR A 136 8.77 8.53 -13.55
C THR A 136 8.77 9.12 -12.14
N LEU A 137 9.67 10.07 -11.87
CA LEU A 137 9.73 10.77 -10.59
C LEU A 137 8.42 11.52 -10.29
N TYR A 138 7.80 12.11 -11.31
CA TYR A 138 6.50 12.77 -11.17
C TYR A 138 5.41 11.80 -10.71
N GLU A 139 5.38 10.60 -11.29
CA GLU A 139 4.43 9.55 -10.92
C GLU A 139 4.68 9.07 -9.49
N LEU A 140 5.94 8.84 -9.11
CA LEU A 140 6.31 8.51 -7.73
C LEU A 140 5.85 9.58 -6.74
N ILE A 141 6.15 10.86 -7.01
CA ILE A 141 5.71 11.97 -6.14
C ILE A 141 4.18 12.00 -6.04
N THR A 142 3.48 11.76 -7.14
CA THR A 142 2.01 11.70 -7.16
C THR A 142 1.49 10.55 -6.28
N GLN A 143 2.10 9.36 -6.37
CA GLN A 143 1.77 8.22 -5.52
C GLN A 143 2.04 8.50 -4.04
N LEU A 144 3.17 9.13 -3.70
CA LEU A 144 3.50 9.51 -2.33
C LEU A 144 2.49 10.52 -1.76
N LYS A 145 2.12 11.56 -2.53
CA LYS A 145 1.07 12.52 -2.14
C LYS A 145 -0.29 11.84 -1.93
N LEU A 146 -0.62 10.86 -2.78
CA LEU A 146 -1.85 10.10 -2.65
C LEU A 146 -1.86 9.23 -1.39
N ALA A 147 -0.76 8.52 -1.13
CA ALA A 147 -0.57 7.70 0.07
C ALA A 147 -0.63 8.54 1.35
N GLU A 148 0.00 9.72 1.36
CA GLU A 148 -0.10 10.69 2.46
C GLU A 148 -1.56 11.08 2.74
N LYS A 149 -2.30 11.43 1.68
CA LYS A 149 -3.72 11.81 1.80
C LYS A 149 -4.56 10.65 2.35
N GLU A 150 -4.25 9.42 1.96
CA GLU A 150 -4.94 8.23 2.43
C GLU A 150 -4.66 7.96 3.91
N GLU A 151 -3.40 8.06 4.35
CA GLU A 151 -3.03 7.93 5.75
C GLU A 151 -3.68 9.00 6.62
N ARG A 152 -3.75 10.25 6.14
CA ARG A 152 -4.48 11.32 6.84
C ARG A 152 -5.96 10.99 7.02
N ARG A 153 -6.58 10.32 6.03
CA ARG A 153 -7.97 9.87 6.12
C ARG A 153 -8.11 8.72 7.12
N ARG A 154 -7.17 7.76 7.12
CA ARG A 154 -7.16 6.65 8.09
C ARG A 154 -7.02 7.15 9.52
N GLN A 155 -6.09 8.08 9.77
CA GLN A 155 -5.89 8.69 11.09
C GLN A 155 -7.14 9.39 11.59
N ARG A 156 -7.81 10.18 10.73
CA ARG A 156 -9.08 10.84 11.09
C ARG A 156 -10.19 9.84 11.46
N ARG A 157 -10.29 8.73 10.73
CA ARG A 157 -11.26 7.68 11.03
C ARG A 157 -10.95 6.96 12.34
N ARG A 158 -9.67 6.72 12.62
CA ARG A 158 -9.24 6.13 13.91
C ARG A 158 -9.54 7.06 15.06
N HIS A 159 -9.19 8.34 14.96
CA HIS A 159 -9.51 9.34 16.00
C HIS A 159 -11.02 9.40 16.30
N LEU A 160 -11.88 9.39 15.27
CA LEU A 160 -13.33 9.38 15.49
C LEU A 160 -13.81 8.10 16.20
N ALA A 161 -13.21 6.95 15.90
CA ALA A 161 -13.54 5.70 16.58
C ALA A 161 -13.03 5.68 18.03
N ASP A 162 -11.84 6.21 18.28
CA ASP A 162 -11.28 6.32 19.63
C ASP A 162 -12.08 7.32 20.48
N ASP A 163 -12.55 8.43 19.90
CA ASP A 163 -13.44 9.39 20.57
C ASP A 163 -14.77 8.72 20.96
N ASP A 164 -15.39 7.94 20.07
CA ASP A 164 -16.61 7.17 20.38
C ASP A 164 -16.39 6.21 21.55
N ASP A 165 -15.26 5.49 21.59
CA ASP A 165 -14.91 4.59 22.71
C ASP A 165 -14.69 5.39 24.02
N LEU A 166 -14.07 6.57 23.95
CA LEU A 166 -13.92 7.48 25.10
C LEU A 166 -15.28 8.02 25.60
N PHE A 167 -16.22 8.32 24.69
CA PHE A 167 -17.58 8.75 25.05
C PHE A 167 -18.37 7.62 25.73
N VAL A 168 -18.28 6.38 25.23
CA VAL A 168 -18.90 5.21 25.86
C VAL A 168 -18.35 4.99 27.27
N ILE A 169 -17.02 5.06 27.45
CA ILE A 169 -16.39 4.91 28.77
C ILE A 169 -16.77 6.06 29.71
N ALA A 170 -16.86 7.30 29.19
CA ALA A 170 -17.25 8.45 29.98
C ALA A 170 -18.73 8.39 30.41
N GLU A 171 -19.62 7.92 29.54
CA GLU A 171 -21.03 7.70 29.85
C GLU A 171 -21.18 6.66 30.96
N ASP A 172 -20.51 5.50 30.85
CA ASP A 172 -20.48 4.47 31.91
C ASP A 172 -19.95 5.00 33.25
N VAL A 173 -18.89 5.83 33.24
CA VAL A 173 -18.32 6.42 34.46
C VAL A 173 -19.22 7.50 35.07
N VAL A 174 -19.90 8.28 34.23
CA VAL A 174 -20.86 9.31 34.66
C VAL A 174 -22.12 8.67 35.25
N GLU A 175 -22.60 7.58 34.66
CA GLU A 175 -23.72 6.78 35.20
C GLU A 175 -23.38 6.20 36.58
N ILE A 176 -22.15 5.70 36.78
CA ILE A 176 -21.68 5.22 38.09
C ILE A 176 -21.56 6.35 39.13
N ALA A 177 -21.30 7.59 38.69
CA ALA A 177 -21.12 8.74 39.56
C ALA A 177 -22.44 9.41 40.00
N HIS A 178 -23.59 9.01 39.46
CA HIS A 178 -24.87 9.43 39.99
C HIS A 178 -25.11 8.82 41.39
N GLU A 179 -25.49 9.67 42.35
CA GLU A 179 -25.60 9.33 43.77
C GLU A 179 -26.52 8.11 44.04
N GLU A 180 -27.51 7.89 43.18
CA GLU A 180 -28.44 6.75 43.22
C GLU A 180 -27.76 5.40 42.86
N ALA A 181 -26.81 5.40 41.92
CA ALA A 181 -26.14 4.18 41.46
C ALA A 181 -25.08 3.66 42.48
N PHE A 182 -24.48 4.57 43.24
CA PHE A 182 -23.48 4.23 44.26
C PHE A 182 -24.12 3.52 45.48
N GLU A 183 -25.34 3.94 45.86
CA GLU A 183 -26.10 3.30 46.94
C GLU A 183 -26.51 1.87 46.57
N GLU A 184 -27.01 1.66 45.35
CA GLU A 184 -27.38 0.32 44.86
C GLU A 184 -26.18 -0.63 44.78
N ALA A 185 -25.06 -0.19 44.19
CA ALA A 185 -23.84 -1.00 44.07
C ALA A 185 -23.23 -1.35 45.44
N SER A 186 -23.21 -0.38 46.36
CA SER A 186 -22.75 -0.60 47.74
C SER A 186 -23.66 -1.60 48.47
N SER A 187 -24.98 -1.50 48.30
CA SER A 187 -25.95 -2.41 48.94
C SER A 187 -25.81 -3.86 48.45
N MET A 188 -25.46 -4.07 47.16
CA MET A 188 -25.28 -5.40 46.57
C MET A 188 -23.98 -6.09 47.02
N ILE A 189 -22.95 -5.32 47.39
CA ILE A 189 -21.68 -5.86 47.90
C ILE A 189 -21.77 -6.22 49.40
N TYR A 190 -22.63 -5.50 50.15
CA TYR A 190 -22.80 -5.68 51.59
C TYR A 190 -24.02 -6.52 52.00
N ALA A 191 -24.75 -7.10 51.04
CA ALA A 191 -25.82 -8.08 51.28
C ALA A 191 -25.29 -9.53 51.26
#